data_AF-A0A9D5WA62-F1
#
_entry.id   AF-A0A9D5WA62-F1
#
_cell.length_a   1.000
_cell.length_b   1.000
_cell.length_c   1.000
_cell.angle_alpha   90.00
_cell.angle_beta   90.00
_cell.angle_gamma   90.00
#
_symmetry.space_group_name_H-M   'P 1'
#
loop_
_entity.id
_entity.type
_entity.pdbx_description
1 polymer ?
#
loop_
_entity_poly.entity_id
_entity_poly.type
_entity_poly.pdbx_seq_one_letter_code
_entity_poly.pdbx_strand_id
1 'polypeptide(L)'
;MLIHDQRGLDFAKGTLNYMGYPQVSGVTKPLSVFNILKQEPYEILMADYFTVSTYEENFFKELRERYNIRVILLIDSEMEASDLKRMYKEGVSAVLQYPYQIEDVKKALDDAIRSVPMAITKTVRKIRDLDFFSFLTDEELMTLLRISKCRKYAEGDLIFDEGQPGDRFYVIVDGVVSISKKIGKKREETLARLKRGSCFGEMAILDGQPRSAKAKAFDDVILLEFDKRIMGGYDDIITLKLFKKLAHVFSRRLRGATAKIKEMVLTSHAKDGLSSTPVL
;
A
#
# COMPACT_ATOMS: atom_id res chain seq x y z
N MET A 1 7.10 21.83 -29.03
CA MET A 1 8.25 22.74 -29.19
C MET A 1 8.87 22.88 -27.81
N LEU A 2 10.18 22.82 -27.62
CA LEU A 2 11.10 23.48 -28.52
C LEU A 2 12.27 22.54 -28.83
N ILE A 3 12.47 22.21 -30.10
CA ILE A 3 13.31 23.06 -30.95
C ILE A 3 14.63 23.29 -30.23
N HIS A 4 15.68 22.74 -30.81
CA HIS A 4 17.02 23.22 -30.58
C HIS A 4 17.03 24.76 -30.72
N ASP A 5 17.13 25.50 -29.61
CA ASP A 5 17.83 26.79 -29.63
C ASP A 5 19.32 26.45 -29.46
N GLN A 6 20.14 27.02 -30.33
CA GLN A 6 21.56 26.78 -30.54
C GLN A 6 22.45 27.22 -29.36
N ARG A 7 21.97 27.15 -28.11
CA ARG A 7 22.62 27.71 -26.92
C ARG A 7 22.79 26.75 -25.73
N GLY A 8 22.63 25.43 -25.93
CA GLY A 8 23.15 24.42 -25.01
C GLY A 8 22.57 24.43 -23.58
N LEU A 9 21.24 24.40 -23.43
CA LEU A 9 20.57 24.25 -22.14
C LEU A 9 20.07 22.80 -21.94
N ASP A 10 20.59 22.17 -20.89
CA ASP A 10 20.41 20.77 -20.45
C ASP A 10 18.96 20.52 -19.97
N PHE A 11 18.27 19.48 -20.48
CA PHE A 11 16.99 18.97 -19.93
C PHE A 11 17.15 18.30 -18.54
N ALA A 12 18.15 18.71 -17.76
CA ALA A 12 18.59 18.07 -16.51
C ALA A 12 18.18 18.83 -15.23
N LYS A 13 17.23 19.78 -15.29
CA LYS A 13 16.73 20.44 -14.08
C LYS A 13 15.21 20.53 -14.09
N GLY A 14 14.57 19.56 -13.45
CA GLY A 14 13.15 19.64 -13.13
C GLY A 14 12.50 18.27 -13.09
N THR A 15 12.68 17.56 -11.98
CA THR A 15 11.56 16.79 -11.41
C THR A 15 10.35 17.73 -11.30
N LEU A 16 9.15 17.21 -11.55
CA LEU A 16 7.82 17.84 -11.53
C LEU A 16 7.23 18.21 -12.92
N ASN A 17 6.24 17.39 -13.31
CA ASN A 17 5.18 17.65 -14.31
C ASN A 17 5.58 17.68 -15.78
N TYR A 18 5.64 16.49 -16.40
CA TYR A 18 5.49 16.39 -17.85
C TYR A 18 4.01 16.57 -18.21
N MET A 19 3.63 17.71 -18.80
CA MET A 19 2.25 17.99 -19.25
C MET A 19 1.14 17.74 -18.22
N GLY A 20 1.41 17.94 -16.93
CA GLY A 20 0.43 17.71 -15.86
C GLY A 20 0.35 16.27 -15.33
N TYR A 21 1.30 15.40 -15.70
CA TYR A 21 1.47 14.06 -15.12
C TYR A 21 2.58 14.09 -14.05
N PRO A 22 2.25 14.15 -12.74
CA PRO A 22 3.25 14.21 -11.67
C PRO A 22 4.09 12.92 -11.54
N GLN A 23 3.61 11.79 -12.07
CA GLN A 23 4.22 10.46 -11.96
C GLN A 23 5.23 10.09 -13.08
N VAL A 24 5.56 11.03 -13.98
CA VAL A 24 6.47 10.81 -15.13
C VAL A 24 7.83 11.44 -14.85
N SER A 25 8.91 10.67 -15.05
CA SER A 25 10.30 11.17 -14.98
C SER A 25 11.04 10.96 -16.29
N GLY A 26 11.74 12.00 -16.75
CA GLY A 26 12.61 11.96 -17.92
C GLY A 26 14.06 11.72 -17.53
N VAL A 27 14.74 10.84 -18.27
CA VAL A 27 16.16 10.55 -18.05
C VAL A 27 16.98 10.66 -19.33
N THR A 28 18.03 11.47 -19.24
CA THR A 28 18.95 11.76 -20.34
C THR A 28 20.37 11.22 -20.08
N LYS A 29 20.65 10.65 -18.90
CA LYS A 29 21.97 10.14 -18.51
C LYS A 29 21.86 8.85 -17.69
N PRO A 30 22.76 7.86 -17.87
CA PRO A 30 22.71 6.58 -17.15
C PRO A 30 22.67 6.74 -15.62
N LEU A 31 23.61 7.48 -15.02
CA LEU A 31 23.66 7.71 -13.56
C LEU A 31 22.35 8.27 -12.97
N SER A 32 21.57 9.03 -13.75
CA SER A 32 20.28 9.57 -13.32
C SER A 32 19.21 8.49 -13.16
N VAL A 33 19.30 7.39 -13.92
CA VAL A 33 18.37 6.24 -13.82
C VAL A 33 18.46 5.62 -12.43
N PHE A 34 19.67 5.37 -11.90
CA PHE A 34 19.85 4.83 -10.55
C PHE A 34 19.40 5.78 -9.45
N ASN A 35 19.56 7.09 -9.65
CA ASN A 35 19.06 8.08 -8.68
C ASN A 35 17.53 8.12 -8.65
N ILE A 36 16.88 7.93 -9.81
CA ILE A 36 15.43 7.80 -9.93
C ILE A 36 14.93 6.50 -9.29
N LEU A 37 15.67 5.40 -9.39
CA LEU A 37 15.36 4.17 -8.66
C LEU A 37 15.48 4.32 -7.14
N LYS A 38 16.19 5.35 -6.66
CA LYS A 38 16.41 5.62 -5.23
C LYS A 38 15.48 6.71 -4.64
N GLN A 39 14.73 7.46 -5.45
CA GLN A 39 13.82 8.53 -5.01
C GLN A 39 12.36 8.19 -5.40
N GLU A 40 11.40 8.28 -4.48
CA GLU A 40 9.97 7.94 -4.71
C GLU A 40 9.22 8.90 -5.68
N PRO A 41 8.03 8.57 -6.23
CA PRO A 41 7.55 7.31 -6.78
C PRO A 41 7.16 7.50 -8.27
N TYR A 42 8.06 7.18 -9.20
CA TYR A 42 7.72 7.29 -10.63
C TYR A 42 7.00 6.04 -11.12
N GLU A 43 5.91 6.22 -11.85
CA GLU A 43 5.20 5.12 -12.51
C GLU A 43 5.68 4.94 -13.95
N ILE A 44 6.18 6.02 -14.56
CA ILE A 44 6.62 6.03 -15.95
C ILE A 44 7.99 6.71 -16.04
N LEU A 45 8.95 5.99 -16.61
CA LEU A 45 10.28 6.41 -16.98
C LEU A 45 10.32 6.67 -18.50
N MET A 46 10.51 7.92 -18.89
CA MET A 46 10.86 8.27 -20.27
C MET A 46 12.37 8.29 -20.40
N ALA A 47 12.93 7.41 -21.22
CA ALA A 47 14.38 7.29 -21.35
C ALA A 47 14.80 7.20 -22.82
N ASP A 48 15.89 7.87 -23.15
CA ASP A 48 16.56 7.73 -24.44
C ASP A 48 17.16 6.32 -24.57
N TYR A 49 16.99 5.68 -25.73
CA TYR A 49 17.50 4.33 -25.98
C TYR A 49 19.02 4.22 -25.75
N PHE A 50 19.81 5.21 -26.17
CA PHE A 50 21.25 5.22 -25.93
C PHE A 50 21.57 5.24 -24.44
N THR A 51 20.76 5.96 -23.65
CA THR A 51 20.92 6.06 -22.19
C THR A 51 20.70 4.73 -21.47
N VAL A 52 19.86 3.85 -22.02
CA VAL A 52 19.49 2.59 -21.35
C VAL A 52 20.04 1.33 -22.03
N SER A 53 20.49 1.44 -23.27
CA SER A 53 21.14 0.36 -24.02
C SER A 53 22.48 -0.09 -23.41
N THR A 54 23.05 0.70 -22.50
CA THR A 54 24.30 0.38 -21.80
C THR A 54 24.08 -0.48 -20.54
N TYR A 55 22.84 -0.85 -20.21
CA TYR A 55 22.50 -1.68 -19.05
C TYR A 55 22.44 -3.17 -19.36
N GLU A 56 22.47 -3.98 -18.31
CA GLU A 56 22.45 -5.45 -18.39
C GLU A 56 21.22 -6.00 -19.10
N GLU A 57 21.35 -7.23 -19.64
CA GLU A 57 20.21 -7.99 -20.15
C GLU A 57 19.12 -8.11 -19.08
N ASN A 58 17.86 -7.85 -19.45
CA ASN A 58 16.67 -7.83 -18.58
C ASN A 58 16.44 -6.56 -17.75
N PHE A 59 17.19 -5.48 -17.97
CA PHE A 59 16.99 -4.21 -17.25
C PHE A 59 15.52 -3.74 -17.23
N PHE A 60 14.86 -3.68 -18.39
CA PHE A 60 13.45 -3.25 -18.48
C PHE A 60 12.48 -4.20 -17.77
N LYS A 61 12.82 -5.50 -17.74
CA LYS A 61 12.02 -6.53 -17.08
C LYS A 61 12.11 -6.35 -15.57
N GLU A 62 13.31 -6.08 -15.05
CA GLU A 62 13.50 -5.78 -13.63
C GLU A 62 12.76 -4.50 -13.24
N LEU A 63 12.85 -3.43 -14.04
CA LEU A 63 12.07 -2.20 -13.81
C LEU A 63 10.57 -2.50 -13.71
N ARG A 64 10.03 -3.32 -14.61
CA ARG A 64 8.62 -3.66 -14.64
C ARG A 64 8.19 -4.59 -13.49
N GLU A 65 8.94 -5.65 -13.22
CA GLU A 65 8.55 -6.72 -12.30
C GLU A 65 8.92 -6.39 -10.84
N ARG A 66 10.08 -5.78 -10.62
CA ARG A 66 10.61 -5.50 -9.28
C ARG A 66 10.23 -4.10 -8.78
N TYR A 67 10.31 -3.11 -9.66
CA TYR A 67 10.08 -1.71 -9.31
C TYR A 67 8.72 -1.17 -9.77
N ASN A 68 7.97 -1.95 -10.57
CA ASN A 68 6.71 -1.56 -11.17
C ASN A 68 6.78 -0.23 -11.96
N ILE A 69 7.93 0.05 -12.57
CA ILE A 69 8.17 1.20 -13.43
C ILE A 69 7.82 0.82 -14.87
N ARG A 70 7.07 1.68 -15.56
CA ARG A 70 6.81 1.59 -17.00
C ARG A 70 7.86 2.38 -17.75
N VAL A 71 8.26 1.90 -18.92
CA VAL A 71 9.31 2.57 -19.70
C VAL A 71 8.75 2.99 -21.03
N ILE A 72 8.90 4.27 -21.35
CA ILE A 72 8.69 4.82 -22.68
C ILE A 72 10.07 5.12 -23.24
N LEU A 73 10.45 4.41 -24.31
CA LEU A 73 11.73 4.62 -24.96
C LEU A 73 11.62 5.73 -26.01
N LEU A 74 12.57 6.63 -25.97
CA LEU A 74 12.78 7.68 -26.97
C LEU A 74 13.89 7.21 -27.91
N ILE A 75 13.61 7.15 -29.21
CA ILE A 75 14.57 6.75 -30.25
C ILE A 75 14.72 7.87 -31.28
N ASP A 76 15.93 8.10 -31.74
CA ASP A 76 16.31 9.13 -32.71
C ASP A 76 16.32 8.63 -34.17
N SER A 77 16.27 7.32 -34.35
CA SER A 77 16.40 6.61 -35.62
C SER A 77 15.38 5.48 -35.72
N GLU A 78 15.05 5.06 -36.95
CA GLU A 78 14.17 3.89 -37.14
C GLU A 78 14.81 2.66 -36.50
N MET A 79 13.99 1.93 -35.74
CA MET A 79 14.38 0.68 -35.11
C MET A 79 13.83 -0.49 -35.93
N GLU A 80 14.67 -1.49 -36.17
CA GLU A 80 14.26 -2.72 -36.84
C GLU A 80 13.10 -3.40 -36.11
N ALA A 81 12.17 -3.98 -36.87
CA ALA A 81 10.98 -4.61 -36.30
C ALA A 81 11.30 -5.77 -35.33
N SER A 82 12.45 -6.43 -35.51
CA SER A 82 12.96 -7.46 -34.59
C SER A 82 13.38 -6.89 -33.24
N ASP A 83 14.06 -5.75 -33.22
CA ASP A 83 14.50 -5.09 -32.00
C ASP A 83 13.33 -4.46 -31.25
N LEU A 84 12.39 -3.85 -31.97
CA LEU A 84 11.16 -3.32 -31.40
C LEU A 84 10.35 -4.42 -30.68
N LYS A 85 10.19 -5.59 -31.31
CA LYS A 85 9.53 -6.76 -30.70
C LYS A 85 10.29 -7.25 -29.46
N ARG A 86 11.63 -7.25 -29.49
CA ARG A 86 12.45 -7.62 -28.34
C ARG A 86 12.21 -6.66 -27.16
N MET A 87 12.23 -5.35 -27.40
CA MET A 87 12.00 -4.31 -26.38
C MET A 87 10.64 -4.47 -25.68
N TYR A 88 9.56 -4.68 -26.44
CA TYR A 88 8.25 -4.94 -25.87
C TYR A 88 8.21 -6.23 -25.03
N LYS A 89 8.90 -7.30 -25.47
CA LYS A 89 9.03 -8.54 -24.73
C LYS A 89 9.81 -8.37 -23.43
N GLU A 90 10.80 -7.47 -23.43
CA GLU A 90 11.60 -7.11 -22.25
C GLU A 90 10.86 -6.19 -21.28
N GLY A 91 9.68 -5.68 -21.63
CA GLY A 91 8.82 -4.93 -20.71
C GLY A 91 8.72 -3.43 -20.97
N VAL A 92 9.27 -2.95 -22.09
CA VAL A 92 9.03 -1.58 -22.58
C VAL A 92 7.54 -1.39 -22.88
N SER A 93 7.00 -0.26 -22.46
CA SER A 93 5.56 0.03 -22.52
C SER A 93 5.18 0.78 -23.79
N ALA A 94 6.03 1.66 -24.27
CA ALA A 94 5.88 2.34 -25.56
C ALA A 94 7.25 2.74 -26.11
N VAL A 95 7.33 2.93 -27.43
CA VAL A 95 8.50 3.49 -28.11
C VAL A 95 8.04 4.68 -28.93
N LEU A 96 8.72 5.80 -28.79
CA LEU A 96 8.48 7.04 -29.51
C LEU A 96 9.68 7.31 -30.39
N GLN A 97 9.42 7.54 -31.69
CA GLN A 97 10.46 7.88 -32.66
C GLN A 97 10.47 9.38 -32.94
N TYR A 98 11.67 9.96 -33.00
CA TYR A 98 11.85 11.34 -33.39
C TYR A 98 11.50 11.52 -34.88
N PRO A 99 10.77 12.59 -35.27
CA PRO A 99 10.27 13.69 -34.43
C PRO A 99 8.97 13.35 -33.69
N TYR A 100 8.91 13.66 -32.39
CA TYR A 100 7.76 13.36 -31.52
C TYR A 100 6.58 14.33 -31.74
N GLN A 101 5.39 13.82 -32.05
CA GLN A 101 4.14 14.60 -32.00
C GLN A 101 3.51 14.52 -30.61
N ILE A 102 2.78 15.57 -30.21
CA ILE A 102 2.11 15.62 -28.89
C ILE A 102 1.10 14.48 -28.75
N GLU A 103 0.39 14.15 -29.84
CA GLU A 103 -0.58 13.05 -29.88
C GLU A 103 0.08 11.70 -29.63
N ASP A 104 1.27 11.46 -30.18
CA ASP A 104 2.03 10.22 -29.99
C ASP A 104 2.51 10.08 -28.55
N VAL A 105 2.97 11.18 -27.94
CA VAL A 105 3.37 11.17 -26.52
C VAL A 105 2.18 10.87 -25.62
N LYS A 106 1.02 11.48 -25.87
CA LYS A 106 -0.21 11.20 -25.11
C LYS A 106 -0.62 9.74 -25.23
N LYS A 107 -0.61 9.21 -26.44
CA LYS A 107 -0.94 7.80 -26.70
C LYS A 107 0.04 6.85 -25.99
N ALA A 108 1.34 7.13 -26.04
CA ALA A 108 2.36 6.34 -25.35
C ALA A 108 2.19 6.35 -23.83
N LEU A 109 1.82 7.50 -23.25
CA LEU A 109 1.48 7.61 -21.83
C LEU A 109 0.22 6.80 -21.48
N ASP A 110 -0.84 6.93 -22.28
CA ASP A 110 -2.09 6.17 -22.08
C ASP A 110 -1.85 4.66 -22.15
N ASP A 111 -1.06 4.20 -23.12
CA ASP A 111 -0.74 2.78 -23.30
C ASP A 111 0.13 2.26 -22.14
N ALA A 112 1.10 3.07 -21.67
CA ALA A 112 1.90 2.75 -20.50
C ALA A 112 1.04 2.64 -19.23
N ILE A 113 0.08 3.55 -19.04
CA ILE A 113 -0.88 3.49 -17.92
C ILE A 113 -1.79 2.28 -18.04
N ARG A 114 -2.33 1.96 -19.23
CA ARG A 114 -3.25 0.83 -19.43
C ARG A 114 -2.61 -0.55 -19.27
N SER A 115 -1.28 -0.63 -19.41
CA SER A 115 -0.52 -1.88 -19.30
C SER A 115 -0.43 -2.49 -17.87
N VAL A 116 -1.19 -1.97 -16.89
CA VAL A 116 -1.29 -2.56 -15.54
C VAL A 116 -1.69 -4.04 -15.67
N PRO A 117 -0.91 -4.97 -15.07
CA PRO A 117 -1.35 -6.35 -14.95
C PRO A 117 -2.72 -6.40 -14.27
N MET A 118 -3.72 -6.95 -14.97
CA MET A 118 -5.12 -7.01 -14.54
C MET A 118 -5.33 -7.68 -13.15
N ALA A 119 -4.33 -8.45 -12.69
CA ALA A 119 -4.26 -9.03 -11.34
C ALA A 119 -4.04 -8.00 -10.22
N ILE A 120 -3.26 -6.95 -10.45
CA ILE A 120 -3.08 -5.82 -9.52
C ILE A 120 -4.42 -5.07 -9.43
N THR A 121 -5.07 -4.80 -10.57
CA THR A 121 -6.37 -4.11 -10.59
C THR A 121 -7.46 -4.89 -9.84
N LYS A 122 -7.54 -6.22 -9.99
CA LYS A 122 -8.56 -7.03 -9.30
C LYS A 122 -8.33 -7.07 -7.78
N THR A 123 -7.08 -7.14 -7.34
CA THR A 123 -6.70 -7.16 -5.92
C THR A 123 -6.88 -5.79 -5.27
N VAL A 124 -6.43 -4.73 -5.96
CA VAL A 124 -6.61 -3.34 -5.54
C VAL A 124 -8.10 -2.99 -5.46
N ARG A 125 -8.93 -3.42 -6.42
CA ARG A 125 -10.40 -3.28 -6.34
C ARG A 125 -10.96 -3.94 -5.08
N LYS A 126 -10.56 -5.18 -4.79
CA LYS A 126 -10.99 -5.85 -3.54
C LYS A 126 -10.54 -5.09 -2.29
N ILE A 127 -9.38 -4.44 -2.30
CA ILE A 127 -8.90 -3.66 -1.16
C ILE A 127 -9.66 -2.32 -1.07
N ARG A 128 -9.96 -1.70 -2.21
CA ARG A 128 -10.72 -0.46 -2.31
C ARG A 128 -12.09 -0.56 -1.65
N ASP A 129 -12.74 -1.71 -1.79
CA ASP A 129 -14.07 -1.98 -1.23
C ASP A 129 -14.07 -2.16 0.31
N LEU A 130 -12.91 -2.17 0.97
CA LEU A 130 -12.84 -2.31 2.42
C LEU A 130 -13.24 -0.99 3.10
N ASP A 131 -14.15 -1.05 4.09
CA ASP A 131 -14.56 0.14 4.88
C ASP A 131 -13.36 0.89 5.43
N PHE A 132 -12.28 0.18 5.78
CA PHE A 132 -11.08 0.85 6.28
C PHE A 132 -10.55 1.90 5.30
N PHE A 133 -10.52 1.65 3.99
CA PHE A 133 -9.93 2.55 2.99
C PHE A 133 -10.94 3.47 2.28
N SER A 134 -12.20 3.50 2.72
CA SER A 134 -13.25 4.30 2.07
C SER A 134 -13.00 5.81 2.07
N PHE A 135 -12.10 6.28 2.93
CA PHE A 135 -11.77 7.70 3.10
C PHE A 135 -10.64 8.19 2.17
N LEU A 136 -9.99 7.30 1.43
CA LEU A 136 -8.88 7.61 0.53
C LEU A 136 -9.36 7.76 -0.91
N THR A 137 -8.67 8.57 -1.70
CA THR A 137 -8.74 8.52 -3.16
C THR A 137 -8.01 7.27 -3.68
N ASP A 138 -8.19 6.96 -4.95
CA ASP A 138 -7.50 5.81 -5.56
C ASP A 138 -5.98 6.02 -5.59
N GLU A 139 -5.53 7.25 -5.85
CA GLU A 139 -4.12 7.64 -5.80
C GLU A 139 -3.54 7.50 -4.39
N GLU A 140 -4.23 8.02 -3.37
CA GLU A 140 -3.80 7.91 -1.97
C GLU A 140 -3.78 6.45 -1.49
N LEU A 141 -4.76 5.65 -1.91
CA LEU A 141 -4.76 4.22 -1.62
C LEU A 141 -3.56 3.52 -2.27
N MET A 142 -3.24 3.86 -3.52
CA MET A 142 -2.08 3.28 -4.20
C MET A 142 -0.77 3.64 -3.49
N THR A 143 -0.61 4.90 -3.06
CA THR A 143 0.53 5.33 -2.22
C THR A 143 0.61 4.52 -0.93
N LEU A 144 -0.52 4.36 -0.24
CA LEU A 144 -0.60 3.58 0.99
C LEU A 144 -0.25 2.09 0.76
N LEU A 145 -0.71 1.50 -0.34
CA LEU A 145 -0.44 0.09 -0.66
C LEU A 145 1.02 -0.17 -1.00
N ARG A 146 1.73 0.79 -1.61
CA ARG A 146 3.16 0.68 -1.95
C ARG A 146 4.04 0.49 -0.71
N ILE A 147 3.69 1.12 0.40
CA ILE A 147 4.43 1.00 1.67
C ILE A 147 3.91 -0.12 2.59
N SER A 148 2.83 -0.78 2.19
CA SER A 148 2.26 -1.90 2.92
C SER A 148 2.95 -3.22 2.56
N LYS A 149 2.87 -4.21 3.44
CA LYS A 149 3.28 -5.59 3.14
C LYS A 149 2.08 -6.52 3.19
N CYS A 150 1.91 -7.33 2.15
CA CYS A 150 0.93 -8.41 2.16
C CYS A 150 1.46 -9.59 2.98
N ARG A 151 0.72 -10.01 4.00
CA ARG A 151 1.05 -11.17 4.84
C ARG A 151 -0.05 -12.20 4.75
N LYS A 152 0.35 -13.48 4.75
CA LYS A 152 -0.55 -14.62 4.79
C LYS A 152 -0.26 -15.41 6.06
N TYR A 153 -1.32 -15.82 6.72
CA TYR A 153 -1.29 -16.63 7.93
C TYR A 153 -2.28 -17.77 7.74
N ALA A 154 -1.87 -18.99 8.06
CA ALA A 154 -2.76 -20.14 8.08
C ALA A 154 -3.64 -20.11 9.34
N GLU A 155 -4.75 -20.86 9.33
CA GLU A 155 -5.53 -21.07 10.54
C GLU A 155 -4.64 -21.48 11.72
N GLY A 156 -4.78 -20.77 12.84
CA GLY A 156 -4.04 -21.08 14.04
C GLY A 156 -2.68 -20.37 14.15
N ASP A 157 -2.22 -19.66 13.13
CA ASP A 157 -0.96 -18.92 13.21
C ASP A 157 -1.05 -17.74 14.19
N LEU A 158 0.02 -17.54 14.97
CA LEU A 158 0.18 -16.40 15.85
C LEU A 158 0.67 -15.19 15.05
N ILE A 159 -0.09 -14.09 15.09
CA ILE A 159 0.29 -12.84 14.42
C ILE A 159 1.16 -12.00 15.36
N PHE A 160 0.73 -11.86 16.61
CA PHE A 160 1.55 -11.32 17.72
C PHE A 160 0.95 -11.74 19.07
N ASP A 161 1.79 -11.75 20.11
CA ASP A 161 1.34 -12.03 21.48
C ASP A 161 1.14 -10.74 22.30
N GLU A 162 0.31 -10.86 23.34
CA GLU A 162 0.11 -9.83 24.36
C GLU A 162 1.46 -9.49 25.03
N GLY A 163 1.70 -8.20 25.29
CA GLY A 163 2.92 -7.72 25.95
C GLY A 163 4.14 -7.59 25.03
N GLN A 164 4.06 -8.01 23.77
CA GLN A 164 5.15 -7.77 22.81
C GLN A 164 5.23 -6.29 22.42
N PRO A 165 6.40 -5.76 22.05
CA PRO A 165 6.50 -4.46 21.39
C PRO A 165 5.67 -4.43 20.09
N GLY A 166 5.04 -3.29 19.77
CA GLY A 166 4.24 -3.14 18.57
C GLY A 166 4.73 -2.00 17.69
N ASP A 167 5.36 -2.32 16.56
CA ASP A 167 5.84 -1.36 15.55
C ASP A 167 4.99 -1.34 14.26
N ARG A 168 3.94 -2.17 14.21
CA ARG A 168 3.11 -2.41 13.02
C ARG A 168 1.63 -2.54 13.37
N PHE A 169 0.76 -2.12 12.46
CA PHE A 169 -0.67 -2.43 12.52
C PHE A 169 -1.11 -3.14 11.24
N TYR A 170 -2.31 -3.71 11.27
CA TYR A 170 -2.78 -4.60 10.22
C TYR A 170 -4.20 -4.25 9.80
N VAL A 171 -4.50 -4.42 8.52
CA VAL A 171 -5.87 -4.39 7.97
C VAL A 171 -6.17 -5.75 7.37
N ILE A 172 -7.31 -6.34 7.75
CA ILE A 172 -7.73 -7.66 7.27
C ILE A 172 -8.28 -7.52 5.85
N VAL A 173 -7.56 -8.07 4.88
CA VAL A 173 -8.03 -8.17 3.49
C VAL A 173 -8.96 -9.36 3.35
N ASP A 174 -8.64 -10.49 3.94
CA ASP A 174 -9.46 -11.70 3.87
C ASP A 174 -9.28 -12.55 5.13
N GLY A 175 -10.31 -13.34 5.46
CA GLY A 175 -10.33 -14.16 6.68
C GLY A 175 -10.78 -13.42 7.94
N VAL A 176 -10.47 -14.04 9.08
CA VAL A 176 -10.90 -13.69 10.44
C VAL A 176 -9.71 -13.79 11.40
N VAL A 177 -9.53 -12.74 12.20
CA VAL A 177 -8.51 -12.69 13.27
C VAL A 177 -9.20 -12.73 14.63
N SER A 178 -8.78 -13.65 15.49
CA SER A 178 -9.19 -13.70 16.90
C SER A 178 -8.29 -12.80 17.74
N ILE A 179 -8.90 -11.92 18.54
CA ILE A 179 -8.23 -11.11 19.55
C ILE A 179 -8.58 -11.67 20.93
N SER A 180 -7.56 -12.02 21.71
CA SER A 180 -7.71 -12.63 23.03
C SER A 180 -6.77 -12.02 24.05
N LYS A 181 -7.14 -12.10 25.34
CA LYS A 181 -6.35 -11.58 26.44
C LYS A 181 -6.26 -12.60 27.57
N LYS A 182 -5.12 -12.64 28.26
CA LYS A 182 -4.97 -13.47 29.46
C LYS A 182 -5.70 -12.82 30.65
N ILE A 183 -6.54 -13.61 31.32
CA ILE A 183 -7.25 -13.23 32.55
C ILE A 183 -6.78 -14.15 33.68
N GLY A 184 -6.10 -13.56 34.68
CA GLY A 184 -5.47 -14.33 35.75
C GLY A 184 -4.33 -15.22 35.24
N LYS A 185 -4.02 -16.31 35.98
CA LYS A 185 -2.82 -17.13 35.71
C LYS A 185 -2.97 -18.16 34.57
N LYS A 186 -4.18 -18.52 34.14
CA LYS A 186 -4.38 -19.64 33.18
C LYS A 186 -5.53 -19.49 32.17
N ARG A 187 -6.37 -18.46 32.27
CA ARG A 187 -7.52 -18.31 31.37
C ARG A 187 -7.17 -17.34 30.25
N GLU A 188 -7.44 -17.74 29.02
CA GLU A 188 -7.41 -16.84 27.87
C GLU A 188 -8.86 -16.61 27.42
N GLU A 189 -9.24 -15.34 27.30
CA GLU A 189 -10.59 -14.97 26.88
C GLU A 189 -10.55 -14.26 25.53
N THR A 190 -11.37 -14.74 24.58
CA THR A 190 -11.54 -14.10 23.28
C THR A 190 -12.38 -12.83 23.44
N LEU A 191 -11.76 -11.67 23.21
CA LEU A 191 -12.40 -10.36 23.30
C LEU A 191 -13.24 -10.04 22.06
N ALA A 192 -12.73 -10.43 20.88
CA ALA A 192 -13.37 -10.18 19.60
C ALA A 192 -12.88 -11.12 18.50
N ARG A 193 -13.71 -11.33 17.47
CA ARG A 193 -13.30 -11.86 16.18
C ARG A 193 -13.46 -10.77 15.13
N LEU A 194 -12.36 -10.34 14.55
CA LEU A 194 -12.30 -9.27 13.56
C LEU A 194 -12.34 -9.88 12.17
N LYS A 195 -13.21 -9.35 11.30
CA LYS A 195 -13.40 -9.84 9.92
C LYS A 195 -12.73 -8.90 8.92
N ARG A 196 -12.69 -9.33 7.65
CA ARG A 196 -12.39 -8.50 6.47
C ARG A 196 -12.85 -7.04 6.62
N GLY A 197 -11.92 -6.12 6.36
CA GLY A 197 -12.10 -4.66 6.49
C GLY A 197 -11.81 -4.10 7.88
N SER A 198 -11.57 -4.95 8.88
CA SER A 198 -11.17 -4.49 10.22
C SER A 198 -9.66 -4.17 10.28
N CYS A 199 -9.32 -3.12 11.04
CA CYS A 199 -7.94 -2.80 11.41
C CYS A 199 -7.62 -3.32 12.81
N PHE A 200 -6.40 -3.75 13.11
CA PHE A 200 -5.98 -4.14 14.47
C PHE A 200 -4.48 -3.94 14.70
N GLY A 201 -4.07 -3.97 15.97
CA GLY A 201 -2.68 -3.73 16.35
C GLY A 201 -2.28 -2.25 16.30
N GLU A 202 -3.24 -1.34 16.12
CA GLU A 202 -3.00 0.10 16.04
C GLU A 202 -2.65 0.73 17.39
N MET A 203 -3.13 0.17 18.51
CA MET A 203 -2.98 0.76 19.84
C MET A 203 -1.52 1.00 20.20
N ALA A 204 -0.70 -0.05 20.12
CA ALA A 204 0.72 -0.01 20.47
C ALA A 204 1.53 1.04 19.69
N ILE A 205 1.08 1.39 18.48
CA ILE A 205 1.72 2.43 17.67
C ILE A 205 1.35 3.82 18.16
N LEU A 206 0.10 3.99 18.60
CA LEU A 206 -0.45 5.30 18.94
C LEU A 206 -0.15 5.73 20.38
N ASP A 207 -0.11 4.79 21.33
CA ASP A 207 0.20 5.07 22.74
C ASP A 207 1.62 4.66 23.15
N GLY A 208 2.36 4.00 22.25
CA GLY A 208 3.72 3.51 22.51
C GLY A 208 3.79 2.37 23.53
N GLN A 209 2.66 1.78 23.93
CA GLN A 209 2.61 0.68 24.88
C GLN A 209 2.78 -0.68 24.18
N PRO A 210 3.15 -1.74 24.91
CA PRO A 210 3.14 -3.09 24.37
C PRO A 210 1.75 -3.53 23.86
N ARG A 211 1.72 -4.59 23.05
CA ARG A 211 0.47 -5.19 22.54
C ARG A 211 -0.50 -5.45 23.69
N SER A 212 -1.69 -4.84 23.61
CA SER A 212 -2.71 -4.89 24.66
C SER A 212 -3.43 -6.24 24.78
N ALA A 213 -3.30 -7.09 23.76
CA ALA A 213 -3.93 -8.39 23.57
C ALA A 213 -3.14 -9.24 22.56
N LYS A 214 -3.41 -10.54 22.51
CA LYS A 214 -2.92 -11.48 21.50
C LYS A 214 -3.78 -11.42 20.24
N ALA A 215 -3.15 -11.55 19.07
CA ALA A 215 -3.84 -11.73 17.80
C ALA A 215 -3.43 -13.05 17.13
N LYS A 216 -4.43 -13.85 16.75
CA LYS A 216 -4.26 -15.17 16.13
C LYS A 216 -5.16 -15.30 14.91
N ALA A 217 -4.67 -15.92 13.84
CA ALA A 217 -5.49 -16.27 12.69
C ALA A 217 -6.55 -17.31 13.13
N PHE A 218 -7.84 -16.98 12.93
CA PHE A 218 -8.96 -17.87 13.25
C PHE A 218 -9.29 -18.81 12.09
N ASP A 219 -9.00 -18.38 10.86
CA ASP A 219 -9.00 -19.14 9.61
C ASP A 219 -7.79 -18.71 8.77
N ASP A 220 -7.70 -19.09 7.50
CA ASP A 220 -6.68 -18.57 6.58
C ASP A 220 -6.89 -17.07 6.32
N VAL A 221 -5.88 -16.27 6.66
CA VAL A 221 -5.98 -14.81 6.71
C VAL A 221 -4.97 -14.15 5.78
N ILE A 222 -5.44 -13.11 5.08
CA ILE A 222 -4.60 -12.18 4.31
C ILE A 222 -4.66 -10.81 4.96
N LEU A 223 -3.49 -10.25 5.31
CA LEU A 223 -3.35 -8.95 5.94
C LEU A 223 -2.55 -7.97 5.08
N LEU A 224 -2.90 -6.69 5.15
CA LEU A 224 -1.99 -5.60 4.86
C LEU A 224 -1.34 -5.15 6.17
N GLU A 225 -0.02 -5.23 6.23
CA GLU A 225 0.82 -4.79 7.35
C GLU A 225 1.39 -3.40 7.05
N PHE A 226 1.26 -2.50 8.01
CA PHE A 226 1.74 -1.12 7.93
C PHE A 226 2.70 -0.84 9.08
N ASP A 227 3.84 -0.25 8.75
CA ASP A 227 4.86 0.15 9.72
C ASP A 227 4.48 1.46 10.42
N LYS A 228 4.82 1.61 11.71
CA LYS A 228 4.55 2.82 12.51
C LYS A 228 5.06 4.11 11.86
N ARG A 229 6.09 4.05 11.02
CA ARG A 229 6.64 5.20 10.30
C ARG A 229 5.59 5.95 9.47
N ILE A 230 4.52 5.29 9.04
CA ILE A 230 3.42 5.96 8.34
C ILE A 230 2.73 7.02 9.21
N MET A 231 2.72 6.85 10.53
CA MET A 231 2.16 7.83 11.47
C MET A 231 3.11 9.00 11.74
N GLY A 232 4.36 8.91 11.27
CA GLY A 232 5.42 9.90 11.50
C GLY A 232 5.55 10.95 10.40
N GLY A 233 4.56 11.11 9.52
CA GLY A 233 4.58 12.12 8.46
C GLY A 233 5.18 11.62 7.14
N TYR A 234 4.87 10.38 6.74
CA TYR A 234 5.25 9.86 5.41
C TYR A 234 4.59 10.67 4.28
N ASP A 235 3.30 11.00 4.46
CA ASP A 235 2.56 11.99 3.68
C ASP A 235 1.56 12.63 4.66
N ASP A 236 1.65 13.95 4.86
CA ASP A 236 0.88 14.63 5.91
C ASP A 236 -0.64 14.47 5.74
N ILE A 237 -1.14 14.49 4.50
CA ILE A 237 -2.57 14.41 4.21
C ILE A 237 -3.07 12.99 4.46
N ILE A 238 -2.39 11.98 3.93
CA ILE A 238 -2.74 10.57 4.13
C ILE A 238 -2.64 10.23 5.61
N THR A 239 -1.60 10.70 6.29
CA THR A 239 -1.37 10.48 7.72
C THR A 239 -2.51 11.06 8.54
N LEU A 240 -2.91 12.31 8.31
CA LEU A 240 -4.05 12.96 8.99
C LEU A 240 -5.36 12.21 8.76
N LYS A 241 -5.61 11.80 7.52
CA LYS A 241 -6.81 11.02 7.18
C LYS A 241 -6.82 9.66 7.88
N LEU A 242 -5.66 9.01 7.98
CA LEU A 242 -5.49 7.73 8.68
C LEU A 242 -5.71 7.89 10.19
N PHE A 243 -5.14 8.93 10.82
CA PHE A 243 -5.42 9.27 12.21
C PHE A 243 -6.92 9.46 12.45
N LYS A 244 -7.61 10.20 11.57
CA LYS A 244 -9.06 10.38 11.66
C LYS A 244 -9.81 9.04 11.57
N LYS A 245 -9.44 8.15 10.63
CA LYS A 245 -10.08 6.84 10.52
C LYS A 245 -9.84 5.98 11.77
N LEU A 246 -8.62 5.98 12.30
CA LEU A 246 -8.29 5.24 13.53
C LEU A 246 -9.04 5.79 14.74
N ALA A 247 -9.16 7.12 14.87
CA ALA A 247 -9.99 7.74 15.91
C ALA A 247 -11.46 7.31 15.83
N HIS A 248 -12.03 7.19 14.62
CA HIS A 248 -13.37 6.64 14.43
C HIS A 248 -13.45 5.15 14.78
N VAL A 249 -12.43 4.35 14.46
CA VAL A 249 -12.35 2.94 14.86
C VAL A 249 -12.34 2.82 16.38
N PHE A 250 -11.52 3.60 17.08
CA PHE A 250 -11.50 3.63 18.55
C PHE A 250 -12.83 4.07 19.14
N SER A 251 -13.42 5.15 18.63
CA SER A 251 -14.71 5.62 19.11
C SER A 251 -15.79 4.54 19.02
N ARG A 252 -15.81 3.76 17.91
CA ARG A 252 -16.72 2.63 17.75
C ARG A 252 -16.41 1.50 18.74
N ARG A 253 -15.14 1.15 18.92
CA ARG A 253 -14.70 0.08 19.85
C ARG A 253 -15.00 0.43 21.30
N LEU A 254 -14.74 1.67 21.71
CA LEU A 254 -15.00 2.15 23.07
C LEU A 254 -16.49 2.06 23.39
N ARG A 255 -17.37 2.55 22.49
CA ARG A 255 -18.82 2.40 22.64
C ARG A 255 -19.23 0.93 22.76
N GLY A 256 -18.65 0.04 21.95
CA GLY A 256 -18.91 -1.40 22.03
C GLY A 256 -18.45 -2.03 23.35
N ALA A 257 -17.27 -1.65 23.85
CA ALA A 257 -16.75 -2.11 25.13
C ALA A 257 -17.62 -1.61 26.31
N THR A 258 -18.00 -0.34 26.33
CA THR A 258 -18.88 0.23 27.35
C THR A 258 -20.25 -0.45 27.37
N ALA A 259 -20.82 -0.77 26.20
CA ALA A 259 -22.08 -1.51 26.11
C ALA A 259 -21.96 -2.92 26.71
N LYS A 260 -20.88 -3.66 26.40
CA LYS A 260 -20.61 -4.98 26.98
C LYS A 260 -20.44 -4.93 28.50
N ILE A 261 -19.74 -3.91 29.03
CA ILE A 261 -19.59 -3.73 30.48
C ILE A 261 -20.95 -3.52 31.14
N LYS A 262 -21.82 -2.69 30.55
CA LYS A 262 -23.18 -2.46 31.05
C LYS A 262 -23.99 -3.76 31.10
N GLU A 263 -23.91 -4.58 30.06
CA GLU A 263 -24.58 -5.88 30.01
C GLU A 263 -24.05 -6.84 31.08
N MET A 264 -22.72 -6.93 31.25
CA MET A 264 -22.11 -7.75 32.31
C MET A 264 -22.57 -7.33 33.70
N VAL A 265 -22.56 -6.03 34.01
CA VAL A 265 -23.01 -5.49 35.30
C VAL A 265 -24.50 -5.79 35.54
N LEU A 266 -25.34 -5.70 34.52
CA LEU A 266 -26.76 -6.08 34.63
C LEU A 266 -26.93 -7.58 34.89
N THR A 267 -26.16 -8.44 34.21
CA THR A 267 -26.22 -9.90 34.42
C THR A 267 -25.63 -10.37 35.76
N SER A 268 -24.66 -9.66 36.34
CA SER A 268 -24.16 -9.96 37.69
C SER A 268 -25.20 -9.61 38.75
N HIS A 269 -25.84 -8.44 38.66
CA HIS A 269 -26.90 -8.06 39.60
C HIS A 269 -28.14 -8.97 39.51
N ALA A 270 -28.46 -9.51 38.33
CA ALA A 270 -29.55 -10.48 38.19
C ALA A 270 -29.24 -11.84 38.85
N LYS A 271 -27.97 -12.26 38.92
CA LYS A 271 -27.56 -13.50 39.59
C LYS A 271 -27.55 -13.36 41.11
N ASP A 272 -27.18 -12.20 41.62
CA ASP A 272 -27.18 -11.92 43.07
C ASP A 272 -28.60 -11.85 43.66
N GLY A 273 -29.62 -11.55 42.84
CA GLY A 273 -31.03 -11.50 43.25
C GLY A 273 -31.75 -12.85 43.36
N LEU A 274 -31.15 -13.96 42.89
CA LEU A 274 -31.77 -15.30 42.93
C LEU A 274 -31.21 -16.23 44.03
N SER A 275 -30.23 -15.80 44.85
CA SER A 275 -29.60 -16.67 45.86
C SER A 275 -30.17 -16.53 47.28
N SER A 276 -31.32 -15.87 47.48
CA SER A 276 -31.95 -15.70 48.79
C SER A 276 -33.31 -16.43 48.88
N THR A 277 -33.30 -17.75 48.86
CA THR A 277 -34.39 -18.51 49.48
C THR A 277 -34.27 -18.41 51.01
N PRO A 278 -35.31 -17.96 51.73
CA PRO A 278 -35.25 -17.88 53.19
C PRO A 278 -35.29 -19.30 53.77
N VAL A 279 -34.30 -19.64 54.58
CA VAL A 279 -34.35 -20.82 55.45
C VAL A 279 -35.35 -20.48 56.55
N LEU A 280 -36.48 -21.18 56.55
CA LEU A 280 -37.46 -21.22 57.66
C LEU A 280 -36.89 -22.01 58.85
#